data_AF-A0A966XBM2-F1
#
_entry.id   AF-A0A966XBM2-F1
#
_cell.length_a   1.000
_cell.length_b   1.000
_cell.length_c   1.000
_cell.angle_alpha   90.00
_cell.angle_beta   90.00
_cell.angle_gamma   90.00
#
_symmetry.space_group_name_H-M   'P 1'
#
loop_
_entity.id
_entity.type
_entity.pdbx_description
1 polymer ?
#
loop_
_entity_poly.entity_id
_entity_poly.type
_entity_poly.pdbx_seq_one_letter_code
_entity_poly.pdbx_strand_id
1 'polypeptide(L)'
;MLNDDVQTRLVTVTEAATIMQCSVETVRRRLRSGTLTGRRDVNGTGREVWSVAVPVTPSPRVEPAPEHARTASPDAPDAPDGSTVLVGALRAHIDDLRERMRDQAQAHAGEVARLTAMLDDRRREVDDLHRIVER
;
A
#
# COMPACT_ATOMS: atom_id res chain seq x y z
N MET A 1 4.31 28.99 34.52
CA MET A 1 4.59 28.54 33.14
C MET A 1 4.53 27.03 33.17
N LEU A 2 3.36 26.44 32.87
CA LEU A 2 3.24 24.98 32.85
C LEU A 2 3.80 24.48 31.52
N ASN A 3 4.83 23.65 31.60
CA ASN A 3 5.25 22.79 30.50
C ASN A 3 4.04 21.92 30.14
N ASP A 4 3.40 22.21 29.02
CA ASP A 4 2.53 21.25 28.36
C ASP A 4 3.47 20.15 27.85
N ASP A 5 3.67 19.11 28.67
CA ASP A 5 4.24 17.84 28.23
C ASP A 5 3.27 17.26 27.20
N VAL A 6 3.42 17.70 25.95
CA VAL A 6 2.74 17.12 24.81
C VAL A 6 3.21 15.69 24.71
N GLN A 7 2.46 14.76 25.31
CA GLN A 7 2.76 13.34 25.26
C GLN A 7 2.73 12.90 23.81
N THR A 8 3.89 12.77 23.18
CA THR A 8 4.01 12.26 21.82
C THR A 8 4.01 10.74 21.86
N ARG A 9 2.97 10.12 21.30
CA ARG A 9 2.94 8.66 21.14
C ARG A 9 3.50 8.30 19.77
N LEU A 10 4.41 7.32 19.74
CA LEU A 10 4.85 6.68 18.51
C LEU A 10 3.74 5.72 18.07
N VAL A 11 3.10 6.03 16.95
CA VAL A 11 1.99 5.27 16.38
C VAL A 11 2.29 5.00 14.91
N THR A 12 1.75 3.93 14.34
CA THR A 12 1.96 3.66 12.90
C THR A 12 1.37 4.78 12.06
N VAL A 13 1.84 4.94 10.81
CA VAL A 13 1.31 5.97 9.89
C VAL A 13 -0.22 5.87 9.72
N THR A 14 -0.76 4.64 9.73
CA THR A 14 -2.20 4.39 9.62
C THR A 14 -2.94 4.82 10.89
N GLU A 15 -2.42 4.49 12.07
CA GLU A 15 -3.01 4.93 13.33
C GLU A 15 -2.91 6.45 13.51
N ALA A 16 -1.80 7.06 13.07
CA ALA A 16 -1.64 8.50 13.05
C ALA A 16 -2.68 9.17 12.15
N ALA A 17 -3.01 8.59 10.99
CA ALA A 17 -4.05 9.09 10.11
C ALA A 17 -5.43 9.09 10.80
N THR A 18 -5.75 8.02 11.53
CA THR A 18 -6.99 7.91 12.31
C THR A 18 -7.04 8.91 13.47
N ILE A 19 -5.96 9.02 14.25
CA ILE A 19 -5.88 9.93 15.40
C ILE A 19 -5.98 11.40 14.96
N MET A 20 -5.31 11.73 13.86
CA MET A 20 -5.27 13.10 13.32
C MET A 20 -6.43 13.41 12.38
N GLN A 21 -7.37 12.47 12.18
CA GLN A 21 -8.50 12.57 11.25
C GLN A 21 -8.09 13.09 9.86
N CYS A 22 -6.95 12.63 9.35
CA CYS A 22 -6.41 13.06 8.06
C CYS A 22 -5.99 11.87 7.21
N SER A 23 -5.79 12.08 5.91
CA SER A 23 -5.35 11.00 5.03
C SER A 23 -3.91 10.55 5.38
N VAL A 24 -3.62 9.27 5.18
CA VAL A 24 -2.26 8.69 5.30
C VAL A 24 -1.24 9.50 4.47
N GLU A 25 -1.65 10.01 3.32
CA GLU A 25 -0.83 10.86 2.47
C GLU A 25 -0.53 12.21 3.13
N THR A 26 -1.48 12.79 3.84
CA THR A 26 -1.27 14.02 4.64
C THR A 26 -0.27 13.77 5.76
N VAL A 27 -0.35 12.63 6.44
CA VAL A 27 0.64 12.24 7.47
C VAL A 27 2.03 12.08 6.83
N ARG A 28 2.16 11.38 5.70
CA ARG A 28 3.43 11.23 4.97
C ARG A 28 3.97 12.56 4.44
N ARG A 29 3.11 13.47 3.99
CA ARG A 29 3.48 14.83 3.58
C ARG A 29 4.03 15.62 4.76
N ARG A 30 3.38 15.54 5.93
CA ARG A 30 3.82 16.21 7.16
C ARG A 30 5.12 15.63 7.72
N LEU A 31 5.34 14.33 7.57
CA LEU A 31 6.63 13.69 7.85
C LEU A 31 7.74 14.21 6.93
N ARG A 32 7.46 14.32 5.62
CA ARG A 32 8.42 14.85 4.63
C ARG A 32 8.71 16.33 4.82
N SER A 33 7.73 17.12 5.26
CA SER A 33 7.91 18.55 5.54
C SER A 33 8.55 18.83 6.90
N GLY A 34 8.89 17.80 7.68
CA GLY A 34 9.47 17.94 9.02
C GLY A 34 8.51 18.49 10.08
N THR A 35 7.21 18.59 9.75
CA THR A 35 6.16 19.06 10.67
C THR A 35 5.72 17.96 11.64
N LEU A 36 5.91 16.69 11.28
CA LEU A 36 5.77 15.54 12.17
C LEU A 36 7.11 14.81 12.23
N THR A 37 7.45 14.33 13.43
CA THR A 37 8.67 13.56 13.65
C THR A 37 8.37 12.08 13.44
N GLY A 38 9.01 11.47 12.44
CA GLY A 38 8.93 10.03 12.18
C GLY A 38 10.20 9.33 12.63
N ARG A 39 10.05 8.20 13.32
CA ARG A 39 11.15 7.29 13.65
C ARG A 39 10.94 5.99 12.86
N ARG A 40 11.99 5.56 12.15
CA ARG A 40 12.03 4.18 11.64
C ARG A 40 12.23 3.25 12.83
N ASP A 41 11.30 2.35 13.03
CA ASP A 41 11.38 1.33 14.05
C ASP A 41 11.40 -0.06 13.40
N VAL A 42 12.04 -1.01 14.06
CA VAL A 42 12.06 -2.40 13.60
C VAL A 42 11.04 -3.14 14.44
N ASN A 43 9.92 -3.53 13.83
CA ASN A 43 8.93 -4.33 14.53
C ASN A 43 9.55 -5.67 14.97
N GLY A 44 9.01 -6.31 16.01
CA GLY A 44 9.52 -7.58 16.56
C GLY A 44 9.63 -8.76 15.59
N THR A 45 9.17 -8.61 14.35
CA THR A 45 9.33 -9.56 13.23
C THR A 45 10.47 -9.19 12.28
N GLY A 46 11.32 -8.21 12.62
CA GLY A 46 12.45 -7.76 11.80
C GLY A 46 12.07 -6.89 10.59
N ARG A 47 10.82 -6.40 10.50
CA ARG A 47 10.37 -5.52 9.41
C ARG A 47 10.45 -4.05 9.83
N GLU A 48 11.00 -3.23 8.94
CA GLU A 48 11.04 -1.77 9.10
C GLU A 48 9.63 -1.19 9.00
N VAL A 49 9.17 -0.55 10.07
CA VAL A 49 7.90 0.16 10.12
C VAL A 49 8.14 1.62 10.51
N TRP A 50 7.51 2.53 9.77
CA TRP A 50 7.57 3.95 10.06
C TRP A 50 6.61 4.30 11.19
N SER A 51 7.16 4.66 12.34
CA SER A 51 6.43 5.15 13.50
C SER A 51 6.41 6.68 13.49
N VAL A 52 5.25 7.27 13.71
CA VAL A 52 5.02 8.72 13.71
C VAL A 52 4.75 9.17 15.13
N ALA A 53 5.50 10.16 15.61
CA ALA A 53 5.23 10.82 16.87
C ALA A 53 4.03 11.76 16.67
N VAL A 54 2.87 11.36 17.18
CA VAL A 54 1.65 12.18 17.14
C VAL A 54 1.44 12.80 18.52
N PRO A 55 1.17 14.12 18.61
CA PRO A 55 0.81 14.76 19.87
C PRO A 55 -0.54 14.21 20.34
N VAL A 56 -0.53 13.52 21.49
CA VAL A 56 -1.76 13.04 22.12
C VAL A 56 -2.36 14.20 22.89
N THR A 57 -3.12 15.06 22.22
CA THR A 57 -4.08 15.90 22.95
C THR A 57 -5.26 15.00 23.35
N PRO A 58 -5.53 14.81 24.65
CA PRO A 58 -6.69 14.05 25.07
C PRO A 58 -7.94 14.89 24.78
N SER A 59 -8.75 14.49 23.81
CA SER A 59 -10.10 15.02 23.70
C SER A 59 -11.05 13.95 23.16
N PRO A 60 -12.28 13.90 23.69
CA PRO A 60 -12.87 12.67 24.17
C PRO A 60 -13.53 11.86 23.06
N ARG A 61 -13.70 10.56 23.34
CA ARG A 61 -14.77 9.74 22.76
C ARG A 61 -16.04 10.57 22.64
N VAL A 62 -16.47 10.86 21.43
CA VAL A 62 -17.85 11.20 21.13
C VAL A 62 -18.28 10.36 19.93
N GLU A 63 -19.47 9.82 20.08
CA GLU A 63 -20.18 8.76 19.36
C GLU A 63 -20.34 8.96 17.84
N PRO A 64 -20.76 7.90 17.10
CA PRO A 64 -20.87 7.96 15.66
C PRO A 64 -22.15 8.66 15.17
N ALA A 65 -22.01 9.31 14.00
CA ALA A 65 -23.05 9.78 13.06
C ALA A 65 -23.76 11.13 13.40
N PRO A 66 -24.44 11.80 12.43
CA PRO A 66 -24.68 11.48 11.01
C PRO A 66 -24.33 12.63 10.04
N GLU A 67 -24.72 12.41 8.78
CA GLU A 67 -24.55 13.23 7.58
C GLU A 67 -25.00 14.71 7.68
N HIS A 68 -24.49 15.52 6.74
CA HIS A 68 -24.95 16.86 6.34
C HIS A 68 -24.66 18.06 7.26
N ALA A 69 -23.50 18.70 7.06
CA ALA A 69 -23.38 20.16 7.16
C ALA A 69 -22.30 20.68 6.22
N ARG A 70 -22.70 20.96 4.97
CA ARG A 70 -21.95 21.85 4.10
C ARG A 70 -22.04 23.26 4.70
N THR A 71 -21.00 23.70 5.38
CA THR A 71 -20.79 25.13 5.62
C THR A 71 -19.68 25.59 4.70
N ALA A 72 -20.11 26.12 3.56
CA ALA A 72 -19.25 26.83 2.64
C ALA A 72 -18.66 28.05 3.35
N SER A 73 -17.33 28.12 3.45
CA SER A 73 -16.60 29.39 3.59
C SER A 73 -16.08 29.75 2.19
N PRO A 74 -16.39 30.94 1.67
CA PRO A 74 -15.92 31.40 0.37
C PRO A 74 -14.48 31.92 0.48
N ASP A 75 -13.81 32.02 -0.67
CA ASP A 75 -12.41 32.45 -0.89
C ASP A 75 -11.31 31.45 -0.52
N ALA A 76 -11.20 30.42 -1.34
CA ALA A 76 -9.91 30.11 -1.94
C ALA A 76 -10.11 30.05 -3.47
N PRO A 77 -9.29 30.74 -4.28
CA PRO A 77 -9.42 30.66 -5.73
C PRO A 77 -9.21 29.21 -6.15
N ASP A 78 -10.17 28.73 -6.94
CA ASP A 78 -10.12 27.47 -7.66
C ASP A 78 -8.71 27.21 -8.19
N ALA A 79 -8.05 26.21 -7.63
CA ALA A 79 -7.03 25.45 -8.35
C ALA A 79 -7.71 24.18 -8.85
N PRO A 80 -8.44 24.24 -9.99
CA PRO A 80 -8.88 23.03 -10.63
C PRO A 80 -7.64 22.36 -11.24
N ASP A 81 -7.72 21.05 -11.46
CA ASP A 81 -6.86 20.28 -12.38
C ASP A 81 -5.62 19.59 -11.83
N GLY A 82 -5.02 19.98 -10.70
CA GLY A 82 -3.84 19.24 -10.20
C GLY A 82 -4.17 17.82 -9.69
N SER A 83 -5.22 17.70 -8.88
CA SER A 83 -5.61 16.45 -8.21
C SER A 83 -6.23 15.43 -9.17
N THR A 84 -7.10 15.89 -10.08
CA THR A 84 -7.75 15.04 -11.10
C THR A 84 -6.75 14.49 -12.11
N VAL A 85 -5.75 15.28 -12.52
CA VAL A 85 -4.67 14.83 -13.41
C VAL A 85 -3.78 13.79 -12.72
N LEU A 86 -3.44 13.98 -11.44
CA LEU A 86 -2.67 13.00 -10.65
C LEU A 86 -3.44 11.68 -10.47
N VAL A 87 -4.73 11.74 -10.17
CA VAL A 87 -5.58 10.53 -10.05
C VAL A 87 -5.72 9.82 -11.40
N GLY A 88 -5.85 10.57 -12.50
CA GLY A 88 -5.86 10.02 -13.86
C GLY A 88 -4.55 9.32 -14.22
N ALA A 89 -3.41 9.97 -13.95
CA ALA A 89 -2.09 9.39 -14.19
C ALA A 89 -1.85 8.14 -13.33
N LEU A 90 -2.29 8.14 -12.07
CA LEU A 90 -2.15 6.99 -11.19
C LEU A 90 -3.05 5.82 -11.63
N ARG A 91 -4.28 6.10 -12.09
CA ARG A 91 -5.16 5.07 -12.66
C ARG A 91 -4.55 4.46 -13.93
N ALA A 92 -4.06 5.29 -14.84
CA ALA A 92 -3.38 4.83 -16.05
C ALA A 92 -2.15 3.97 -15.72
N HIS A 93 -1.37 4.34 -14.71
CA HIS A 93 -0.23 3.55 -14.27
C HIS A 93 -0.62 2.21 -13.64
N ILE A 94 -1.71 2.18 -12.86
CA ILE A 94 -2.26 0.93 -12.31
C ILE A 94 -2.74 0.00 -13.45
N ASP A 95 -3.37 0.55 -14.47
CA ASP A 95 -3.88 -0.23 -15.59
C ASP A 95 -2.74 -0.78 -16.46
N ASP A 96 -1.71 0.03 -16.76
CA ASP A 96 -0.46 -0.41 -17.41
C ASP A 96 0.25 -1.51 -16.59
N LEU A 97 0.36 -1.34 -15.27
CA LEU A 97 0.99 -2.35 -14.42
C LEU A 97 0.20 -3.66 -14.41
N ARG A 98 -1.14 -3.58 -14.38
CA ARG A 98 -2.02 -4.76 -14.46
C ARG A 98 -1.90 -5.47 -15.80
N GLU A 99 -1.74 -4.73 -16.89
CA GLU A 99 -1.53 -5.29 -18.22
C GLU A 99 -0.20 -6.02 -18.30
N ARG A 100 0.90 -5.38 -17.86
CA ARG A 100 2.22 -6.03 -17.80
C ARG A 100 2.21 -7.30 -16.95
N MET A 101 1.53 -7.29 -15.82
CA MET A 101 1.38 -8.48 -14.97
C MET A 101 0.61 -9.60 -15.67
N ARG A 102 -0.45 -9.26 -16.43
CA ARG A 102 -1.19 -10.24 -17.22
C ARG A 102 -0.32 -10.85 -18.32
N ASP A 103 0.44 -10.02 -19.03
CA ASP A 103 1.34 -10.47 -20.09
C ASP A 103 2.44 -11.37 -19.53
N GLN A 104 3.04 -11.01 -18.40
CA GLN A 104 4.02 -11.84 -17.69
C GLN A 104 3.41 -13.17 -17.23
N ALA A 105 2.22 -13.14 -16.63
CA ALA A 105 1.53 -14.36 -16.21
C ALA A 105 1.24 -15.29 -17.40
N GLN A 106 0.84 -14.73 -18.55
CA GLN A 106 0.57 -15.49 -19.76
C GLN A 106 1.86 -16.06 -20.38
N ALA A 107 2.95 -15.30 -20.39
CA ALA A 107 4.26 -15.78 -20.84
C ALA A 107 4.77 -16.93 -19.96
N HIS A 108 4.72 -16.77 -18.64
CA HIS A 108 5.11 -17.82 -17.69
C HIS A 108 4.21 -19.06 -17.79
N ALA A 109 2.89 -18.89 -17.97
CA ALA A 109 2.00 -20.02 -18.19
C ALA A 109 2.37 -20.80 -19.46
N GLY A 110 2.75 -20.10 -20.55
CA GLY A 110 3.22 -20.73 -21.78
C GLY A 110 4.54 -21.47 -21.60
N GLU A 111 5.48 -20.92 -20.83
CA GLU A 111 6.76 -21.57 -20.51
C GLU A 111 6.56 -22.83 -19.66
N VAL A 112 5.74 -22.74 -18.61
CA VAL A 112 5.38 -23.90 -17.77
C VAL A 112 4.72 -24.98 -18.62
N ALA A 113 3.76 -24.64 -19.47
CA ALA A 113 3.09 -25.61 -20.33
C ALA A 113 4.08 -26.33 -21.28
N ARG A 114 5.05 -25.61 -21.85
CA ARG A 114 6.11 -26.21 -22.69
C ARG A 114 7.00 -27.15 -21.90
N LEU A 115 7.47 -26.73 -20.72
CA LEU A 115 8.32 -27.57 -19.86
C LEU A 115 7.57 -28.82 -19.40
N THR A 116 6.30 -28.69 -19.03
CA THR A 116 5.46 -29.84 -18.67
C THR A 116 5.33 -30.81 -19.84
N ALA A 117 5.08 -30.33 -21.06
CA ALA A 117 5.00 -31.19 -22.24
C ALA A 117 6.32 -31.94 -22.51
N MET A 118 7.47 -31.26 -22.39
CA MET A 118 8.78 -31.89 -22.55
C MET A 118 9.05 -32.97 -21.49
N LEU A 119 8.66 -32.72 -20.24
CA LEU A 119 8.80 -33.70 -19.16
C LEU A 119 7.90 -34.92 -19.39
N ASP A 120 6.66 -34.71 -19.85
CA ASP A 120 5.74 -35.79 -20.19
C ASP A 120 6.25 -36.64 -21.34
N ASP A 121 6.81 -36.03 -22.39
CA ASP A 121 7.43 -36.76 -23.50
C ASP A 121 8.65 -37.56 -23.05
N ARG A 122 9.53 -36.95 -22.24
CA ARG A 122 10.70 -37.67 -21.72
C ARG A 122 10.30 -38.82 -20.80
N ARG A 123 9.24 -38.65 -20.03
CA ARG A 123 8.69 -39.71 -19.17
C ARG A 123 8.15 -40.88 -20.00
N ARG A 124 7.42 -40.61 -21.10
CA ARG A 124 6.95 -41.66 -22.01
C ARG A 124 8.11 -42.45 -22.62
N GLU A 125 9.17 -41.77 -23.04
CA GLU A 125 10.36 -42.42 -23.59
C GLU A 125 11.03 -43.36 -22.56
N VAL A 126 11.11 -42.92 -21.30
CA VAL A 126 11.63 -43.76 -20.21
C VAL A 126 10.73 -44.97 -19.96
N ASP A 127 9.40 -44.77 -19.93
CA ASP A 127 8.43 -45.85 -19.73
C ASP A 127 8.51 -46.90 -20.87
N ASP A 128 8.69 -46.45 -22.11
CA ASP A 128 8.86 -47.32 -23.27
C ASP A 128 10.19 -48.10 -23.23
N LEU A 129 11.29 -47.44 -22.84
CA LEU A 129 12.57 -48.11 -22.64
C LEU A 129 12.49 -49.16 -21.52
N HIS A 130 11.83 -48.84 -20.41
CA HIS A 130 11.64 -49.78 -19.31
C HIS A 130 10.87 -51.02 -19.78
N ARG A 131 9.78 -50.83 -20.54
CA ARG A 131 8.99 -51.93 -21.12
C ARG A 131 9.81 -52.82 -22.05
N ILE A 132 10.78 -52.26 -22.79
CA ILE A 132 11.67 -53.03 -23.68
C ILE A 132 12.68 -53.84 -22.86
N VAL A 133 13.22 -53.27 -21.78
CA VAL A 133 14.19 -53.95 -20.91
C VAL A 133 13.55 -55.08 -20.09
N GLU A 134 12.29 -54.93 -19.69
CA GLU A 134 11.55 -55.94 -18.91
C GLU A 134 10.97 -57.10 -19.74
N ARG A 135 11.14 -57.09 -21.07
CA ARG A 135 10.60 -58.10 -22.00
C ARG A 135 11.66 -59.08 -22.48
#